data_AF-A0A9W9Z5W0-F1
#
_entry.id   AF-A0A9W9Z5W0-F1
#
_cell.length_a   1.000
_cell.length_b   1.000
_cell.length_c   1.000
_cell.angle_alpha   90.00
_cell.angle_beta   90.00
_cell.angle_gamma   90.00
#
_symmetry.space_group_name_H-M   'P 1'
#
loop_
_entity.id
_entity.type
_entity.pdbx_description
1 polymer ?
#
loop_
_entity_poly.entity_id
_entity_poly.type
_entity_poly.pdbx_seq_one_letter_code
_entity_poly.pdbx_strand_id
1 'polypeptide(L)'
;SHNLPCLRKFIADKSQTRVLSLLHIAAHGLAATGCTGWVKGGECDSLNQVNSELCVECINQNRDMIVGVKVRISASAANDGANEKEAFRLVFIRNFILWYV
;
A
#
# COMPACT_ATOMS: atom_id res chain seq x y z
N SER A 1 -0.95 -5.56 -6.38
CA SER A 1 -0.63 -4.17 -6.78
C SER A 1 0.16 -4.21 -8.08
N HIS A 2 -0.19 -3.36 -9.05
CA HIS A 2 0.46 -3.33 -10.37
C HIS A 2 1.93 -2.89 -10.35
N ASN A 3 2.39 -2.26 -9.26
CA ASN A 3 3.73 -1.65 -9.18
C ASN A 3 4.83 -2.63 -8.74
N LEU A 4 4.46 -3.75 -8.12
CA LEU A 4 5.43 -4.68 -7.53
C LEU A 4 6.38 -5.31 -8.57
N PRO A 5 5.92 -5.75 -9.76
CA PRO A 5 6.83 -6.28 -10.78
C PRO A 5 7.88 -5.25 -11.23
N CYS A 6 7.49 -3.98 -11.34
CA CYS A 6 8.42 -2.88 -11.66
C CYS A 6 9.42 -2.65 -10.53
N LEU A 7 8.97 -2.62 -9.28
CA LEU A 7 9.85 -2.51 -8.12
C LEU A 7 10.90 -3.62 -8.09
N ARG A 8 10.49 -4.86 -8.37
CA ARG A 8 11.41 -6.01 -8.45
C ARG A 8 12.44 -5.81 -9.56
N LYS A 9 11.98 -5.66 -10.81
CA LYS A 9 12.84 -5.62 -11.99
C LYS A 9 13.82 -4.45 -12.01
N PHE A 10 13.37 -3.27 -11.58
CA PHE A 10 14.16 -2.05 -11.73
C PHE A 10 14.93 -1.66 -10.47
N ILE A 11 14.49 -2.10 -9.28
CA ILE A 11 15.15 -1.76 -8.02
C ILE A 11 15.76 -3.01 -7.36
N ALA A 12 14.95 -4.00 -7.01
CA ALA A 12 15.44 -5.15 -6.24
C ALA A 12 16.54 -5.93 -6.98
N ASP A 13 16.30 -6.28 -8.24
CA ASP A 13 17.24 -7.06 -9.06
C ASP A 13 18.53 -6.30 -9.40
N LYS A 14 18.53 -4.97 -9.22
CA LYS A 14 19.68 -4.09 -9.47
C LYS A 14 20.42 -3.70 -8.19
N SER A 15 19.88 -4.03 -7.01
CA SER A 15 20.44 -3.65 -5.72
C SER A 15 21.46 -4.68 -5.24
N GLN A 16 22.57 -4.22 -4.65
CA GLN A 16 23.56 -5.08 -3.99
C GLN A 16 23.07 -5.59 -2.62
N THR A 17 22.06 -4.91 -2.06
CA THR A 17 21.44 -5.25 -0.78
C THR A 17 20.11 -5.97 -1.01
N ARG A 18 19.69 -6.77 -0.03
CA ARG A 18 18.38 -7.40 -0.04
C ARG A 18 17.29 -6.33 0.11
N VAL A 19 16.44 -6.21 -0.90
CA VAL A 19 15.29 -5.29 -0.89
C VAL A 19 14.03 -6.04 -0.45
N LEU A 20 13.42 -5.57 0.62
CA LEU A 20 12.12 -6.02 1.11
C LEU A 20 11.11 -4.88 0.96
N SER A 21 9.83 -5.22 0.85
CA SER A 21 8.77 -4.24 0.60
C SER A 21 7.56 -4.47 1.50
N LEU A 22 6.89 -3.36 1.81
CA LEU A 22 5.54 -3.37 2.36
C LEU A 22 4.56 -3.12 1.21
N LEU A 23 3.59 -4.02 1.03
CA LEU A 23 2.56 -3.85 0.02
C LEU A 23 1.55 -2.81 0.50
N HIS A 24 1.32 -1.76 -0.29
CA HIS A 24 0.28 -0.80 0.03
C HIS A 24 -1.11 -1.41 -0.21
N ILE A 25 -2.09 -1.16 0.68
CA ILE A 25 -3.45 -1.74 0.55
C ILE A 25 -4.22 -1.19 -0.67
N ALA A 26 -3.95 0.06 -1.05
CA ALA A 26 -4.46 0.64 -2.29
C ALA A 26 -3.70 0.11 -3.53
N ALA A 27 -4.43 -0.26 -4.58
CA ALA A 27 -3.90 -0.96 -5.76
C ALA A 27 -2.79 -0.19 -6.49
N HIS A 28 -2.92 1.13 -6.57
CA HIS A 28 -1.97 2.05 -7.22
C HIS A 28 -0.82 2.48 -6.27
N GLY A 29 -0.82 2.03 -5.02
CA GLY A 29 0.18 2.43 -4.02
C GLY A 29 0.25 3.95 -3.84
N LEU A 30 1.46 4.50 -3.78
CA LEU A 30 1.66 5.95 -3.66
C LEU A 30 1.65 6.68 -5.02
N ALA A 31 1.36 5.99 -6.12
CA ALA A 31 1.43 6.60 -7.45
C ALA A 31 0.32 7.65 -7.70
N ALA A 32 -0.80 7.56 -6.97
CA ALA A 32 -1.87 8.57 -7.02
C ALA A 32 -1.76 9.61 -5.91
N THR A 33 -0.81 9.49 -4.99
CA THR A 33 -0.57 10.53 -3.99
C THR A 33 -0.06 11.77 -4.70
N GLY A 34 -0.83 12.86 -4.66
CA GLY A 34 -0.34 14.16 -5.13
C GLY A 34 0.99 14.49 -4.44
N CYS A 35 2.04 14.76 -5.22
CA CYS A 35 3.39 15.08 -4.71
C CYS A 35 3.49 16.40 -3.92
N THR A 36 2.39 16.96 -3.43
CA THR A 36 2.35 18.23 -2.72
C THR A 36 1.38 18.11 -1.55
N GLY A 37 1.84 18.36 -0.33
CA GLY A 37 1.06 18.24 0.92
C GLY A 37 -0.16 19.18 1.05
N TRP A 38 -0.64 19.72 -0.07
CA TRP A 38 -1.69 20.73 -0.16
C TRP A 38 -2.87 20.30 -1.05
N VAL A 39 -2.71 19.26 -1.88
CA VAL A 39 -3.76 18.80 -2.80
C VAL A 39 -4.43 17.54 -2.23
N LYS A 40 -5.76 17.61 -2.05
CA LYS A 40 -6.61 16.46 -1.69
C LYS A 40 -6.64 15.47 -2.86
N GLY A 41 -6.61 14.18 -2.60
CA GLY A 41 -6.43 13.16 -3.65
C GLY A 41 -5.41 12.11 -3.23
N GLY A 42 -5.74 11.34 -2.19
CA GLY A 42 -4.91 10.28 -1.64
C GLY A 42 -5.28 8.88 -2.10
N GLU A 43 -4.40 7.94 -1.78
CA GLU A 43 -4.52 6.55 -2.19
C GLU A 43 -5.67 5.78 -1.54
N CYS A 44 -6.17 6.29 -0.41
CA CYS A 44 -7.34 5.77 0.29
C CYS A 44 -8.55 6.73 0.21
N ASP A 45 -8.55 7.72 -0.68
CA ASP A 45 -9.72 8.61 -0.88
C ASP A 45 -10.92 7.85 -1.45
N SER A 46 -10.66 6.87 -2.31
CA SER A 46 -11.67 5.95 -2.82
C SER A 46 -11.36 4.53 -2.35
N LEU A 47 -12.24 3.98 -1.48
CA LEU A 47 -12.14 2.59 -1.04
C LEU A 47 -12.30 1.58 -2.20
N ASN A 48 -12.79 2.00 -3.36
CA ASN A 48 -12.80 1.17 -4.57
C ASN A 48 -11.39 0.81 -5.06
N GLN A 49 -10.37 1.56 -4.62
CA GLN A 49 -8.97 1.26 -4.90
C GLN A 49 -8.36 0.29 -3.89
N VAL A 50 -9.09 -0.06 -2.84
CA VAL A 50 -8.67 -0.95 -1.76
C VAL A 50 -9.33 -2.32 -1.96
N ASN A 51 -8.53 -3.35 -2.22
CA ASN A 51 -9.00 -4.73 -2.32
C ASN A 51 -8.11 -5.65 -1.49
N SER A 52 -8.64 -6.11 -0.35
CA SER A 52 -7.92 -6.93 0.61
C SER A 52 -7.65 -8.36 0.11
N GLU A 53 -8.45 -8.88 -0.82
CA GLU A 53 -8.30 -10.22 -1.41
C GLU A 53 -7.15 -10.24 -2.40
N LEU A 54 -7.15 -9.28 -3.34
CA LEU A 54 -6.03 -9.11 -4.26
C LEU A 54 -4.73 -8.75 -3.52
N CYS A 55 -4.82 -8.07 -2.38
CA CYS A 55 -3.69 -7.81 -1.51
C CYS A 55 -3.09 -9.11 -0.94
N VAL A 56 -3.93 -9.99 -0.36
CA VAL A 56 -3.51 -11.31 0.14
C VAL A 56 -2.90 -12.15 -0.98
N GLU A 57 -3.56 -12.20 -2.13
CA GLU A 57 -3.08 -12.99 -3.27
C GLU A 57 -1.69 -12.52 -3.72
N CYS A 58 -1.51 -11.20 -3.88
CA CYS A 58 -0.25 -10.59 -4.26
C CYS A 58 0.88 -10.90 -3.25
N ILE A 59 0.56 -10.88 -1.95
CA ILE A 59 1.49 -11.25 -0.87
C ILE A 59 1.89 -12.71 -1.00
N ASN A 60 0.93 -13.61 -1.15
CA ASN A 60 1.19 -15.05 -1.25
C ASN A 60 2.04 -15.40 -2.48
N GLN A 61 1.86 -14.68 -3.59
CA GLN A 61 2.66 -14.87 -4.81
C GLN A 61 4.09 -14.28 -4.70
N ASN A 62 4.39 -13.43 -3.71
CA ASN A 62 5.65 -12.70 -3.61
C ASN A 62 6.20 -12.68 -2.17
N ARG A 63 6.05 -13.79 -1.44
CA ARG A 63 6.47 -13.94 -0.03
C ARG A 63 7.98 -13.80 0.18
N ASP A 64 8.76 -13.90 -0.89
CA ASP A 64 10.21 -13.69 -0.89
C ASP A 64 10.60 -12.21 -0.73
N MET A 65 9.70 -11.29 -1.10
CA MET A 65 9.97 -9.85 -1.14
C MET A 65 9.00 -9.02 -0.29
N ILE A 66 7.75 -9.45 -0.12
CA ILE A 66 6.76 -8.74 0.70
C ILE A 66 6.79 -9.23 2.14
N VAL A 67 6.97 -8.29 3.07
CA VAL A 67 7.03 -8.56 4.52
C VAL A 67 5.87 -8.02 5.33
N GLY A 68 4.94 -7.28 4.72
CA GLY A 68 3.81 -6.70 5.42
C GLY A 68 2.93 -5.83 4.53
N VAL A 69 1.93 -5.21 5.14
CA VAL A 69 1.01 -4.29 4.47
C VAL A 69 1.14 -2.90 5.06
N LYS A 70 1.18 -1.89 4.19
CA LYS A 70 1.20 -0.48 4.57
C LYS A 70 -0.14 0.17 4.23
N VAL A 71 -0.59 1.04 5.13
CA VAL A 71 -1.68 1.98 4.92
C VAL A 71 -1.26 3.31 5.54
N ARG A 72 -1.56 4.42 4.88
CA ARG A 72 -1.41 5.76 5.45
C ARG A 72 -2.75 6.22 5.99
N ILE A 73 -2.76 6.58 7.26
CA ILE A 73 -3.94 7.03 7.97
C ILE A 73 -3.75 8.52 8.23
N SER A 74 -4.20 9.32 7.28
CA SER A 74 -4.19 10.77 7.39
C SER A 74 -5.36 11.36 6.61
N ALA A 75 -5.89 12.48 7.09
CA ALA A 75 -7.00 13.17 6.42
C ALA A 75 -6.70 13.48 4.94
N SER A 76 -5.45 13.84 4.64
CA SER A 76 -4.97 14.10 3.28
C SER A 76 -4.87 12.87 2.37
N ALA A 77 -4.89 11.67 2.94
CA ALA A 77 -4.73 10.40 2.21
C ALA A 77 -6.02 9.55 2.15
N ALA A 78 -7.01 9.89 2.98
CA ALA A 78 -8.17 9.04 3.28
C ALA A 78 -9.49 9.83 3.32
N ASN A 79 -9.75 10.64 2.29
CA ASN A 79 -10.99 11.40 2.09
C ASN A 79 -11.33 12.31 3.27
N ASP A 80 -10.45 13.26 3.59
CA ASP A 80 -10.55 14.16 4.76
C ASP A 80 -10.76 13.40 6.08
N GLY A 81 -10.24 12.17 6.17
CA GLY A 81 -10.28 11.32 7.36
C GLY A 81 -11.45 10.33 7.37
N ALA A 82 -12.43 10.47 6.47
CA ALA A 82 -13.62 9.65 6.46
C ALA A 82 -13.32 8.14 6.25
N ASN A 83 -12.25 7.81 5.53
CA ASN A 83 -11.90 6.44 5.19
C ASN A 83 -10.84 5.82 6.11
N GLU A 84 -10.29 6.57 7.07
CA GLU A 84 -9.20 6.13 7.95
C GLU A 84 -9.55 4.84 8.70
N LYS A 85 -10.72 4.82 9.35
CA LYS A 85 -11.19 3.68 10.13
C LYS A 85 -11.35 2.42 9.28
N GLU A 86 -11.93 2.56 8.09
CA GLU A 86 -12.22 1.41 7.22
C GLU A 86 -10.93 0.89 6.58
N ALA A 87 -10.05 1.78 6.11
CA ALA A 87 -8.75 1.40 5.58
C ALA A 87 -7.91 0.65 6.64
N PHE A 88 -7.93 1.12 7.89
CA PHE A 88 -7.28 0.43 9.01
C PHE A 88 -7.91 -0.94 9.29
N ARG A 89 -9.24 -1.02 9.36
CA ARG A 89 -9.99 -2.27 9.62
C ARG A 89 -9.63 -3.36 8.61
N LEU A 90 -9.52 -3.00 7.33
CA LEU A 90 -9.23 -3.94 6.25
C LEU A 90 -7.82 -4.52 6.32
N VAL A 91 -6.85 -3.79 6.86
CA VAL A 91 -5.50 -4.32 7.11
C VAL A 91 -5.46 -5.19 8.37
N PHE A 92 -6.16 -4.77 9.43
CA PHE A 92 -6.10 -5.43 10.74
C PHE A 92 -6.71 -6.84 10.74
N ILE A 93 -7.84 -7.05 10.07
CA ILE A 93 -8.57 -8.34 10.08
C ILE A 93 -7.73 -9.50 9.52
N ARG A 94 -6.71 -9.22 8.72
CA ARG A 94 -5.92 -10.23 8.02
C ARG A 94 -4.52 -10.47 8.60
N ASN A 95 -4.27 -10.03 9.84
CA ASN A 95 -3.01 -10.23 10.58
C ASN A 95 -1.75 -9.81 9.79
N PHE A 96 -1.85 -8.73 9.03
CA PHE A 96 -0.67 -8.18 8.35
C PHE A 96 0.20 -7.41 9.33
N ILE A 97 1.53 -7.49 9.15
CA ILE A 97 2.46 -6.57 9.84
C ILE A 97 2.16 -5.17 9.32
N LEU A 98 1.62 -4.34 10.22
CA LEU A 98 1.18 -2.98 9.93
C LEU A 98 2.30 -1.99 10.26
N TRP A 99 2.64 -1.15 9.29
CA TRP A 99 3.49 0.03 9.52
C TRP A 99 2.68 1.30 9.33
N TYR A 100 2.59 2.09 10.39
CA TYR A 100 1.98 3.41 10.44
C TYR A 100 3.05 4.48 10.21
N VAL A 101 2.79 5.43 9.32
CA VAL A 101 3.60 6.64 9.08
C VAL A 101 2.67 7.81 8.96
#